data_AF-A0A2N5ZS01-F1
#
_entry.id   AF-A0A2N5ZS01-F1
#
_cell.length_a   1.000
_cell.length_b   1.000
_cell.length_c   1.000
_cell.angle_alpha   90.00
_cell.angle_beta   90.00
_cell.angle_gamma   90.00
#
_symmetry.space_group_name_H-M   'P 1'
#
loop_
_entity.id
_entity.type
_entity.pdbx_description
1 polymer ?
#
loop_
_entity_poly.entity_id
_entity_poly.type
_entity_poly.pdbx_seq_one_letter_code
_entity_poly.pdbx_strand_id
1 'polypeptide(L)'
;MKECYSVMAEDSYLITDSIAYAQLPSSTYDSIQADLGCSDNPSRPPIDFDQYYLVGAKTLAKGCIVTYSRDINYLSSSNSLQYKIDVHQCGDCGDKRYNMNWVLIQNTETINPIDSLIVHINYYIESN
;
A
#
# COMPACT_ATOMS: atom_id res chain seq x y z
N MET A 1 -1.83 -5.26 -19.79
CA MET A 1 -1.63 -3.85 -19.38
C MET A 1 -0.52 -3.88 -18.34
N LYS A 2 0.59 -3.17 -18.55
CA LYS A 2 1.68 -3.11 -17.58
C LYS A 2 1.27 -2.11 -16.49
N GLU A 3 1.20 -2.55 -15.24
CA GLU A 3 0.77 -1.71 -14.13
C GLU A 3 1.94 -0.87 -13.62
N CYS A 4 1.73 0.45 -13.54
CA CYS A 4 2.68 1.41 -13.01
C CYS A 4 2.49 1.51 -11.50
N TYR A 5 3.52 1.19 -10.71
CA TYR A 5 3.40 1.17 -9.25
C TYR A 5 4.31 2.20 -8.60
N SER A 6 3.71 3.09 -7.81
CA SER A 6 4.51 3.95 -6.95
C SER A 6 4.99 3.17 -5.71
N VAL A 7 6.30 2.86 -5.60
CA VAL A 7 6.99 2.31 -4.42
C VAL A 7 7.62 3.43 -3.59
N MET A 8 7.00 3.76 -2.46
CA MET A 8 7.45 4.85 -1.60
C MET A 8 8.67 4.47 -0.76
N ALA A 9 9.38 5.48 -0.24
CA ALA A 9 10.59 5.27 0.57
C ALA A 9 10.28 4.54 1.88
N GLU A 10 9.25 4.98 2.61
CA GLU A 10 8.88 4.37 3.88
C GLU A 10 8.20 3.02 3.70
N ASP A 11 8.26 2.19 4.74
CA ASP A 11 7.68 0.85 4.73
C ASP A 11 6.15 0.86 4.91
N SER A 12 5.60 1.92 5.51
CA SER A 12 4.15 2.07 5.69
C SER A 12 3.72 3.52 5.85
N TYR A 13 2.44 3.80 5.56
CA TYR A 13 1.84 5.12 5.64
C TYR A 13 0.42 5.02 6.19
N LEU A 14 0.08 5.94 7.09
CA LEU A 14 -1.27 6.32 7.45
C LEU A 14 -1.43 7.80 7.11
N ILE A 15 -2.35 8.10 6.21
CA ILE A 15 -2.56 9.44 5.67
C ILE A 15 -4.01 9.82 5.92
N THR A 16 -4.19 10.87 6.72
CA THR A 16 -5.49 11.27 7.25
C THR A 16 -5.95 12.63 6.73
N ASP A 17 -5.12 13.32 5.95
CA ASP A 17 -5.46 14.63 5.41
C ASP A 17 -4.84 14.86 4.02
N SER A 18 -5.38 15.87 3.35
CA SER A 18 -4.99 16.26 2.00
C SER A 18 -3.59 16.88 1.91
N ILE A 19 -3.07 17.45 3.00
CA ILE A 19 -1.75 18.08 3.04
C ILE A 19 -0.67 16.98 3.00
N ALA A 20 -0.77 15.98 3.87
CA ALA A 20 0.11 14.82 3.88
C ALA A 20 0.02 14.04 2.56
N TYR A 21 -1.18 13.90 1.99
CA TYR A 21 -1.37 13.25 0.69
C TYR A 21 -0.68 13.99 -0.47
N ALA A 22 -0.74 15.33 -0.48
CA ALA A 22 -0.08 16.14 -1.49
C ALA A 22 1.46 16.07 -1.39
N GLN A 23 2.00 15.86 -0.19
CA GLN A 23 3.44 15.75 0.06
C GLN A 23 4.05 14.41 -0.34
N LEU A 24 3.23 13.37 -0.55
CA LEU A 24 3.73 12.10 -1.08
C LEU A 24 4.42 12.34 -2.44
N PRO A 25 5.61 11.76 -2.72
CA PRO A 25 6.22 11.83 -4.05
C PRO A 25 5.23 11.45 -5.17
N SER A 26 5.05 12.34 -6.15
CA SER A 26 4.12 12.15 -7.28
C SER A 26 4.58 11.03 -8.23
N SER A 27 5.86 10.70 -8.20
CA SER A 27 6.49 9.57 -8.85
C SER A 27 7.40 8.88 -7.84
N THR A 28 7.37 7.56 -7.78
CA THR A 28 8.52 6.79 -7.30
C THR A 28 9.05 6.04 -8.50
N TYR A 29 10.02 6.70 -9.11
CA TYR A 29 10.68 6.23 -10.30
C TYR A 29 11.73 5.20 -9.88
N ASP A 30 11.36 3.92 -9.86
CA ASP A 30 12.36 2.87 -10.02
C ASP A 30 12.59 2.67 -11.52
N SER A 31 13.82 2.34 -11.89
CA SER A 31 14.27 1.92 -13.23
C SER A 31 13.27 1.03 -13.98
N ILE A 32 12.54 0.16 -13.27
CA ILE A 32 11.51 -0.73 -13.82
C ILE A 32 10.33 0.05 -14.43
N GLN A 33 9.92 1.19 -13.88
CA GLN A 33 8.77 1.96 -14.39
C GLN A 33 9.04 2.65 -15.73
N ALA A 34 10.29 3.05 -15.97
CA ALA A 34 10.74 3.59 -17.25
C ALA A 34 10.53 2.58 -18.38
N ASP A 35 10.93 1.33 -18.14
CA ASP A 35 10.84 0.22 -19.09
C ASP A 35 9.39 -0.26 -19.33
N LEU A 36 8.46 0.12 -18.44
CA LEU A 36 7.03 -0.17 -18.57
C LEU A 36 6.25 0.94 -19.30
N GLY A 37 6.88 2.07 -19.65
CA GLY A 37 6.24 3.17 -20.37
C GLY A 37 5.27 3.99 -19.51
N CYS A 38 5.51 4.04 -18.20
CA CYS A 38 4.70 4.79 -17.27
C CYS A 38 4.85 6.30 -17.47
N SER A 39 3.77 7.07 -17.33
CA SER A 39 3.83 8.53 -17.36
C SER A 39 4.77 9.04 -16.27
N ASP A 40 5.61 10.04 -16.60
CA ASP A 40 6.56 10.65 -15.66
C ASP A 40 5.86 11.27 -14.43
N ASN A 41 4.55 11.55 -14.54
CA ASN A 41 3.78 12.17 -13.48
C ASN A 41 2.32 11.70 -13.51
N PRO A 42 2.02 10.45 -13.08
CA PRO A 42 0.65 9.98 -13.02
C PRO A 42 -0.12 10.85 -12.02
N SER A 43 -1.21 11.48 -12.45
CA SER A 43 -2.03 12.27 -11.53
C SER A 43 -2.68 11.32 -10.52
N ARG A 44 -2.39 11.52 -9.24
CA ARG A 44 -3.07 10.81 -8.16
C ARG A 44 -4.54 11.26 -8.09
N PRO A 45 -5.51 10.32 -7.97
CA PRO A 45 -6.91 10.69 -7.81
C PRO A 45 -7.09 11.47 -6.49
N PRO A 46 -7.96 12.48 -6.45
CA PRO A 46 -8.29 13.15 -5.20
C PRO A 46 -8.96 12.16 -4.25
N ILE A 47 -8.72 12.32 -2.94
CA ILE A 47 -9.34 11.55 -1.87
C ILE A 47 -10.10 12.53 -0.99
N ASP A 48 -11.33 12.17 -0.64
CA ASP A 48 -12.12 12.88 0.36
C ASP A 48 -11.69 12.40 1.76
N PHE A 49 -10.82 13.19 2.41
CA PHE A 49 -10.28 12.85 3.73
C PHE A 49 -11.26 13.12 4.88
N ASP A 50 -12.40 13.76 4.61
CA ASP A 50 -13.47 13.85 5.61
C ASP A 50 -14.11 12.46 5.79
N GLN A 51 -14.20 11.69 4.70
CA GLN A 51 -14.82 10.36 4.68
C GLN A 51 -13.85 9.18 4.71
N TYR A 52 -12.57 9.39 4.40
CA TYR A 52 -11.63 8.30 4.23
C TYR A 52 -10.23 8.58 4.79
N TYR A 53 -9.57 7.53 5.22
CA TYR A 53 -8.12 7.49 5.44
C TYR A 53 -7.46 6.66 4.34
N LEU A 54 -6.24 7.03 3.95
CA LEU A 54 -5.42 6.25 3.04
C LEU A 54 -4.33 5.52 3.83
N VAL A 55 -4.26 4.21 3.65
CA VAL A 55 -3.24 3.36 4.26
C VAL A 55 -2.47 2.61 3.19
N GLY A 56 -1.17 2.47 3.39
CA GLY A 56 -0.31 1.67 2.52
C GLY A 56 0.80 1.01 3.29
N ALA A 57 1.25 -0.15 2.81
CA ALA A 57 2.44 -0.81 3.29
C ALA A 57 3.17 -1.52 2.16
N LYS A 58 4.48 -1.30 2.14
CA LYS A 58 5.40 -1.81 1.12
C LYS A 58 5.58 -3.31 1.31
N THR A 59 5.39 -4.05 0.23
CA THR A 59 5.69 -5.49 0.12
C THR A 59 6.69 -5.72 -0.99
N LEU A 60 7.45 -6.80 -0.86
CA LEU A 60 8.38 -7.27 -1.88
C LEU A 60 8.15 -8.76 -2.12
N ALA A 61 7.65 -9.10 -3.31
CA ALA A 61 7.45 -10.47 -3.73
C ALA A 61 8.43 -10.86 -4.85
N LYS A 62 8.69 -12.16 -5.01
CA LYS A 62 9.56 -12.71 -6.07
C LYS A 62 8.87 -13.76 -6.95
N GLY A 63 7.61 -14.05 -6.64
CA GLY A 63 6.82 -15.03 -7.38
C GLY A 63 6.58 -14.62 -8.82
N CYS A 64 6.42 -15.62 -9.69
CA CYS A 64 5.90 -15.42 -11.04
C CYS A 64 4.45 -14.91 -10.99
N ILE A 65 3.67 -15.49 -10.09
CA ILE A 65 2.32 -15.09 -9.75
C ILE A 65 2.35 -14.59 -8.31
N VAL A 66 1.82 -13.40 -8.09
CA VAL A 66 1.73 -12.78 -6.76
C VAL A 66 0.32 -12.24 -6.59
N THR A 67 -0.33 -12.63 -5.49
CA THR A 67 -1.65 -12.12 -5.11
C THR A 67 -1.61 -11.61 -3.68
N TYR A 68 -2.44 -10.60 -3.40
CA TYR A 68 -2.48 -9.93 -2.10
C TYR A 68 -3.87 -10.05 -1.50
N SER A 69 -3.96 -10.55 -0.28
CA SER A 69 -5.13 -10.40 0.57
C SER A 69 -4.84 -9.34 1.63
N ARG A 70 -5.81 -8.49 1.92
CA ARG A 70 -5.66 -7.31 2.77
C ARG A 70 -6.81 -7.28 3.76
N ASP A 71 -6.49 -7.15 5.03
CA ASP A 71 -7.46 -7.06 6.11
C ASP A 71 -7.12 -5.88 7.02
N ILE A 72 -8.15 -5.17 7.47
CA ILE A 72 -8.04 -3.92 8.21
C ILE A 72 -8.97 -4.00 9.40
N ASN A 73 -8.39 -3.89 10.59
CA ASN A 73 -9.11 -3.98 11.85
C ASN A 73 -8.78 -2.77 12.72
N TYR A 74 -9.81 -2.12 13.24
CA TYR A 74 -9.63 -1.07 14.25
C TYR A 74 -9.49 -1.69 15.64
N LEU A 75 -8.41 -1.35 16.34
CA LEU A 75 -8.10 -1.83 17.68
C LEU A 75 -8.51 -0.76 18.71
N SER A 76 -9.74 -0.87 19.22
CA SER A 76 -10.30 0.09 20.17
C SER A 76 -9.49 0.24 21.47
N SER A 77 -8.79 -0.82 21.89
CA SER A 77 -7.97 -0.81 23.11
C SER A 77 -6.74 0.08 23.01
N SER A 78 -6.23 0.34 21.81
CA SER A 78 -5.01 1.12 21.57
C SER A 78 -5.23 2.31 20.64
N ASN A 79 -6.48 2.56 20.20
CA ASN A 79 -6.82 3.57 19.20
C ASN A 79 -5.93 3.46 17.94
N SER A 80 -5.61 2.22 17.54
CA SER A 80 -4.72 1.93 16.41
C SER A 80 -5.48 1.25 15.29
N LEU A 81 -5.00 1.44 14.07
CA LEU A 81 -5.42 0.61 12.95
C LEU A 81 -4.44 -0.55 12.77
N GLN A 82 -4.93 -1.79 12.78
CA GLN A 82 -4.17 -2.95 12.36
C GLN A 82 -4.39 -3.19 10.88
N TYR A 83 -3.30 -3.19 10.11
CA TYR A 83 -3.30 -3.48 8.69
C TYR A 83 -2.51 -4.77 8.42
N LYS A 84 -3.21 -5.81 7.98
CA LYS A 84 -2.64 -7.11 7.67
C LYS A 84 -2.61 -7.33 6.15
N ILE A 85 -1.45 -7.74 5.64
CA ILE A 85 -1.26 -8.12 4.24
C ILE A 85 -0.75 -9.55 4.17
N ASP A 86 -1.50 -10.40 3.50
CA ASP A 86 -1.10 -11.77 3.18
C ASP A 86 -0.66 -11.81 1.71
N VAL A 87 0.64 -12.02 1.49
CA VAL A 87 1.28 -12.07 0.17
C VAL A 87 1.42 -13.53 -0.23
N HIS A 88 0.64 -13.97 -1.22
CA HIS A 88 0.72 -15.32 -1.78
C HIS A 88 1.54 -15.28 -3.06
N GLN A 89 2.58 -16.10 -3.13
CA GLN A 89 3.46 -16.16 -4.29
C GLN A 89 3.71 -17.60 -4.74
N CYS A 90 3.67 -17.80 -6.06
CA CYS A 90 3.89 -19.08 -6.72
C CYS A 90 4.94 -18.95 -7.84
N GLY A 91 5.82 -19.95 -7.93
CA GLY A 91 7.00 -19.97 -8.80
C GLY A 91 8.10 -19.01 -8.35
N ASP A 92 9.28 -19.12 -8.95
CA ASP A 92 10.38 -18.16 -8.78
C ASP A 92 10.78 -17.62 -10.16
N CYS A 93 10.49 -16.34 -10.38
CA CYS A 93 10.83 -15.64 -11.61
C CYS A 93 12.04 -14.71 -11.44
N GLY A 94 12.65 -14.67 -10.25
CA GLY A 94 13.81 -13.82 -9.94
C GLY A 94 13.53 -12.31 -9.86
N ASP A 95 12.45 -11.83 -10.48
CA ASP A 95 12.08 -10.41 -10.51
C ASP A 95 11.49 -9.94 -9.18
N LYS A 96 12.06 -8.85 -8.64
CA LYS A 96 11.54 -8.16 -7.46
C LYS A 96 10.29 -7.36 -7.83
N ARG A 97 9.16 -7.72 -7.23
CA ARG A 97 7.88 -7.03 -7.40
C ARG A 97 7.53 -6.26 -6.14
N TYR A 98 7.65 -4.95 -6.22
CA TYR A 98 7.29 -4.06 -5.13
C TYR A 98 5.83 -3.61 -5.26
N ASN A 99 5.10 -3.57 -4.14
CA ASN A 99 3.72 -3.08 -4.10
C ASN A 99 3.45 -2.39 -2.77
N MET A 100 2.86 -1.19 -2.80
CA MET A 100 2.49 -0.41 -1.61
C MET A 100 1.13 -0.79 -1.01
N ASN A 101 0.37 -1.66 -1.67
CA ASN A 101 -0.88 -2.24 -1.20
C ASN A 101 -1.98 -1.24 -0.81
N TRP A 102 -1.96 0.00 -1.32
CA TRP A 102 -2.88 1.08 -0.94
C TRP A 102 -4.35 0.67 -0.75
N VAL A 103 -4.94 1.06 0.38
CA VAL A 103 -6.36 0.88 0.71
C VAL A 103 -6.94 2.18 1.24
N LEU A 104 -8.16 2.51 0.79
CA LEU A 104 -9.00 3.53 1.40
C LEU A 104 -9.87 2.90 2.48
N ILE A 105 -9.89 3.51 3.66
CA ILE A 105 -10.65 3.05 4.81
C ILE A 105 -11.66 4.13 5.14
N GLN A 106 -12.91 3.75 5.36
CA GLN A 106 -13.94 4.70 5.74
C GLN A 106 -13.62 5.28 7.12
N ASN A 107 -13.58 6.61 7.18
CA ASN A 107 -13.58 7.36 8.42
C ASN A 107 -14.97 7.25 9.02
N THR A 108 -15.13 6.38 10.01
CA THR A 108 -16.32 6.42 10.85
C THR A 108 -16.10 7.52 11.87
N GLU A 109 -16.72 8.68 11.67
CA GLU A 109 -16.62 9.93 12.46
C GLU A 109 -16.67 9.76 14.01
N THR A 110 -17.03 8.57 14.49
CA THR A 110 -17.13 8.16 15.89
C THR A 110 -15.83 7.65 16.53
N ILE A 111 -14.74 7.51 15.77
CA ILE A 111 -13.46 7.05 16.30
C ILE A 111 -12.53 8.26 16.39
N ASN A 112 -11.92 8.48 17.55
CA ASN A 112 -10.85 9.46 17.75
C ASN A 112 -9.83 9.37 16.60
N PRO A 113 -9.08 10.46 16.29
CA PRO A 113 -8.01 10.38 15.31
C PRO A 113 -7.14 9.16 15.62
N ILE A 114 -6.90 8.33 14.60
CA ILE A 114 -6.14 7.09 14.75
C ILE A 114 -4.72 7.48 15.19
N ASP A 115 -4.31 7.01 16.35
CA ASP A 115 -3.02 7.40 16.93
C ASP A 115 -1.84 6.75 16.19
N SER A 116 -2.08 5.56 15.62
CA SER A 116 -1.01 4.76 15.01
C SER A 116 -1.51 3.69 14.04
N LEU A 117 -0.61 3.29 13.14
CA LEU A 117 -0.76 2.15 12.23
C LEU A 117 0.14 1.00 12.70
N ILE A 118 -0.44 -0.20 12.82
CA ILE A 118 0.28 -1.44 13.10
C ILE A 118 0.20 -2.32 11.85
N VAL A 119 1.35 -2.65 11.26
CA VAL A 119 1.41 -3.42 10.01
C VAL A 119 1.89 -4.85 10.27
N HIS A 120 1.16 -5.82 9.75
CA HIS A 120 1.55 -7.24 9.71
C HIS A 120 1.60 -7.73 8.27
N ILE A 121 2.75 -8.25 7.85
CA ILE A 121 2.93 -8.81 6.50
C ILE A 121 3.32 -10.27 6.62
N ASN A 122 2.53 -11.16 6.03
CA ASN A 122 2.83 -12.58 5.95
C ASN A 122 3.11 -12.97 4.51
N TYR A 123 4.12 -13.82 4.31
CA TYR A 123 4.49 -14.33 2.99
C TYR A 123 4.20 -15.84 2.94
N TYR A 124 3.41 -16.23 1.95
CA TYR A 124 3.06 -17.62 1.67
C TYR A 124 3.69 -18.00 0.33
N ILE A 125 4.61 -18.95 0.36
CA ILE A 125 5.33 -19.43 -0.82
C ILE A 125 4.82 -20.82 -1.15
N GLU A 126 4.13 -20.94 -2.28
CA GLU A 126 3.68 -22.23 -2.78
C GLU A 126 4.79 -22.85 -3.64
N SER A 127 5.21 -24.05 -3.26
CA SER A 127 6.15 -24.85 -4.04
C SER A 127 5.37 -25.57 -5.14
N ASN A 128 5.80 -25.42 -6.40
CA ASN A 128 5.29 -26.23 -7.51
C ASN A 128 5.69 -27.70 -7.36
#